data_AF-A0A8C3HFS4-F1
#
_entry.id   AF-A0A8C3HFS4-F1
#
_cell.length_a   1.000
_cell.length_b   1.000
_cell.length_c   1.000
_cell.angle_alpha   90.00
_cell.angle_beta   90.00
_cell.angle_gamma   90.00
#
_symmetry.space_group_name_H-M   'P 1'
#
loop_
_entity.id
_entity.type
_entity.pdbx_description
1 polymer ?
#
loop_
_entity_poly.entity_id
_entity_poly.type
_entity_poly.pdbx_seq_one_letter_code
_entity_poly.pdbx_strand_id
1 'polypeptide(L)'
;MSDTWSSIQAHKKQLDSLRERLQRRRKQDLLDLRNPELASPFRSDSPVPAVPTPSSAARELATDPELEKKLLHHLSDLGLALPTDALSICLAISTPEAPVTQRSVESLLQKFAAQELIEVRRGLLQDDEEQPTLVTYADHSKLSAMMGAVAERKGPAEPGSTGGQKRWAEQDAGGAVPSPAGATPSALTTSELAKEPAKKSRKQASDLDLEIESLLSQQSTKEQQSKKVSQEILELLNTTTAKEQSIVEKFRSRGRAQVQEFCDYGTKEECMKATDAERPCRKLHFRRIINKHTDESLGDCSFLNTCFHMDTCKYVHYEIDACADLDAPGGRDHNTGQELALPQAVGGDPSIDRLFPPQWICCDIRYLDVSILGKFAVVMADPPWDIHMELPYGTLTDDEMRRLNIPVLQDEGFLFLWVTGRAMELGRECLNLWGYERVDEIIWVKTNQLQRIIRTGRTGHWLNHGKEHCLVGVKGNPQGFNRGLDCDVIVAEVRSTSHKPDEIYGMIERLSPGTRKIELFGRPHNVQPNWITLGNQLDGIHLLDPDVVAQFKQRYPDGIISKPKNM
;
A
#
# COMPACT_ATOMS: atom_id res chain seq x y z
N MET A 1 -8.11 22.88 47.64
CA MET A 1 -8.99 22.80 46.44
C MET A 1 -9.17 24.15 45.72
N SER A 2 -8.63 25.27 46.23
CA SER A 2 -8.71 26.61 45.58
C SER A 2 -7.75 26.80 44.40
N ASP A 3 -6.58 26.15 44.44
CA ASP A 3 -5.49 26.46 43.51
C ASP A 3 -5.66 25.78 42.14
N THR A 4 -6.34 24.63 42.11
CA THR A 4 -6.68 23.93 40.87
C THR A 4 -7.75 24.65 40.07
N TRP A 5 -8.73 25.28 40.73
CA TRP A 5 -9.77 26.06 40.07
C TRP A 5 -9.23 27.34 39.43
N SER A 6 -8.35 28.04 40.14
CA SER A 6 -7.68 29.25 39.62
C SER A 6 -6.77 28.93 38.42
N SER A 7 -6.08 27.79 38.44
CA SER A 7 -5.26 27.32 37.32
C SER A 7 -6.08 27.00 36.07
N ILE A 8 -7.24 26.33 36.25
CA ILE A 8 -8.16 26.03 35.13
C ILE A 8 -8.76 27.30 34.53
N GLN A 9 -9.12 28.29 35.35
CA GLN A 9 -9.62 29.58 34.86
C GLN A 9 -8.54 30.37 34.13
N ALA A 10 -7.29 30.36 34.60
CA ALA A 10 -6.17 31.01 33.93
C ALA A 10 -5.88 30.38 32.56
N HIS A 11 -5.92 29.05 32.47
CA HIS A 11 -5.72 28.31 31.22
C HIS A 11 -6.84 28.58 30.21
N LYS A 12 -8.10 28.63 30.66
CA LYS A 12 -9.24 29.00 29.81
C LYS A 12 -9.10 30.41 29.25
N LYS A 13 -8.66 31.36 30.08
CA LYS A 13 -8.43 32.76 29.67
C LYS A 13 -7.29 32.89 28.65
N GLN A 14 -6.24 32.06 28.74
CA GLN A 14 -5.18 32.00 27.73
C GLN A 14 -5.68 31.43 26.38
N LEU A 15 -6.50 30.38 26.41
CA LEU A 15 -7.06 29.79 25.19
C LEU A 15 -8.02 30.75 24.47
N ASP A 16 -8.84 31.47 25.23
CA ASP A 16 -9.75 32.48 24.66
C ASP A 16 -8.98 33.66 24.05
N SER A 17 -7.89 34.11 24.71
CA SER A 17 -6.99 35.14 24.16
C SER A 17 -6.30 34.70 22.85
N LEU A 18 -5.90 33.43 22.75
CA LEU A 18 -5.31 32.87 21.54
C LEU A 18 -6.32 32.78 20.39
N ARG A 19 -7.56 32.35 20.68
CA ARG A 19 -8.65 32.34 19.70
C ARG A 19 -8.96 33.74 19.18
N GLU A 20 -9.00 34.74 20.06
CA GLU A 20 -9.25 36.12 19.68
C GLU A 20 -8.12 36.69 18.81
N ARG A 21 -6.86 36.36 19.11
CA ARG A 21 -5.70 36.73 18.29
C ARG A 21 -5.72 36.08 16.90
N LEU A 22 -6.13 34.81 16.81
CA LEU A 22 -6.29 34.12 15.53
C LEU A 22 -7.42 34.69 14.69
N GLN A 23 -8.55 35.06 15.31
CA GLN A 23 -9.65 35.73 14.62
C GLN A 23 -9.27 37.14 14.15
N ARG A 24 -8.47 37.88 14.93
CA ARG A 24 -7.93 39.19 14.50
C ARG A 24 -6.98 39.05 13.31
N ARG A 25 -6.08 38.06 13.30
CA ARG A 25 -5.21 37.78 12.14
C ARG A 25 -6.00 37.39 10.89
N ARG A 26 -7.01 36.51 11.02
CA ARG A 26 -7.91 36.17 9.91
C ARG A 26 -8.68 37.37 9.37
N LYS A 27 -9.12 38.29 10.25
CA LYS A 27 -9.78 39.54 9.82
C LYS A 27 -8.78 40.50 9.14
N GLN A 28 -7.53 40.52 9.58
CA GLN A 28 -6.47 41.33 8.98
C GLN A 28 -6.10 40.81 7.58
N ASP A 29 -5.89 39.51 7.43
CA ASP A 29 -5.61 38.86 6.13
C ASP A 29 -6.77 39.05 5.13
N LEU A 30 -8.02 39.05 5.61
CA LEU A 30 -9.20 39.29 4.77
C LEU A 30 -9.34 40.76 4.33
N LEU A 31 -8.76 41.71 5.09
CA LEU A 31 -8.73 43.13 4.74
C LEU A 31 -7.58 43.44 3.77
N ASP A 32 -6.44 42.76 3.91
CA ASP A 32 -5.28 42.90 3.01
C ASP A 32 -5.55 42.29 1.61
N LEU A 33 -6.40 41.25 1.51
CA LEU A 33 -6.89 40.71 0.23
C LEU A 33 -7.88 41.62 -0.52
N ARG A 34 -8.34 42.72 0.10
CA ARG A 34 -9.35 43.61 -0.48
C ARG A 34 -8.78 44.94 -0.97
N ASN A 35 -7.49 45.20 -0.83
CA ASN A 35 -6.87 46.48 -1.21
C ASN A 35 -5.49 46.28 -1.88
N PRO A 36 -5.41 46.22 -3.23
CA PRO A 36 -4.17 45.87 -3.94
C PRO A 36 -3.11 46.97 -4.06
N GLU A 37 -3.27 48.14 -3.41
CA GLU A 37 -2.45 49.33 -3.74
C GLU A 37 -1.41 49.77 -2.70
N LEU A 38 -1.13 48.99 -1.66
CA LEU A 38 -0.09 49.34 -0.67
C LEU A 38 0.83 48.15 -0.33
N ALA A 39 1.74 47.83 -1.25
CA ALA A 39 2.93 47.05 -0.94
C ALA A 39 4.17 47.75 -1.53
N SER A 40 4.87 48.51 -0.68
CA SER A 40 6.18 49.12 -0.99
C SER A 40 7.34 48.14 -0.69
N PRO A 41 8.50 48.31 -1.34
CA PRO A 41 9.46 47.23 -1.56
C PRO A 41 10.55 47.16 -0.47
N PHE A 42 10.83 45.96 0.03
CA PHE A 42 12.06 45.71 0.78
C PHE A 42 13.15 45.20 -0.18
N ARG A 43 14.25 45.97 -0.25
CA ARG A 43 15.50 45.64 -0.93
C ARG A 43 16.37 44.73 -0.05
N SER A 44 17.06 43.79 -0.65
CA SER A 44 18.31 43.22 -0.13
C SER A 44 19.27 42.95 -1.29
N ASP A 45 20.49 43.49 -1.17
CA ASP A 45 21.56 43.56 -2.16
C ASP A 45 22.40 42.26 -2.29
N SER A 46 22.75 41.94 -3.55
CA SER A 46 23.96 41.27 -4.09
C SER A 46 24.23 39.75 -3.86
N PRO A 47 25.01 39.07 -4.74
CA PRO A 47 25.27 39.27 -6.18
C PRO A 47 24.91 38.02 -7.03
N VAL A 48 24.63 38.25 -8.31
CA VAL A 48 24.32 37.21 -9.31
C VAL A 48 25.61 36.59 -9.87
N PRO A 49 25.79 35.26 -9.89
CA PRO A 49 26.84 34.63 -10.68
C PRO A 49 26.46 34.63 -12.17
N ALA A 50 27.44 34.98 -13.01
CA ALA A 50 27.32 35.09 -14.45
C ALA A 50 26.88 33.75 -15.08
N VAL A 51 25.87 33.86 -15.94
CA VAL A 51 25.42 32.82 -16.86
C VAL A 51 26.54 32.54 -17.87
N PRO A 52 26.96 31.27 -18.09
CA PRO A 52 27.83 30.94 -19.20
C PRO A 52 27.07 31.14 -20.52
N THR A 53 27.66 31.93 -21.40
CA THR A 53 27.29 32.11 -22.80
C THR A 53 27.19 30.78 -23.55
N PRO A 54 26.08 30.46 -24.24
CA PRO A 54 26.06 29.37 -25.18
C PRO A 54 26.75 29.81 -26.47
N SER A 55 28.03 29.45 -26.59
CA SER A 55 28.76 29.45 -27.86
C SER A 55 28.36 28.22 -28.67
N SER A 56 27.32 28.34 -29.48
CA SER A 56 27.31 28.02 -30.92
C SER A 56 25.86 27.91 -31.38
N ALA A 57 25.53 28.68 -32.41
CA ALA A 57 24.22 28.71 -33.02
C ALA A 57 23.93 27.36 -33.70
N ALA A 58 23.09 26.53 -33.08
CA ALA A 58 22.27 25.59 -33.81
C ALA A 58 20.96 26.32 -34.16
N ARG A 59 20.84 26.70 -35.43
CA ARG A 59 19.60 27.21 -36.03
C ARG A 59 18.44 26.29 -35.62
N GLU A 60 17.42 26.81 -34.95
CA GLU A 60 16.10 26.19 -34.94
C GLU A 60 15.64 26.04 -36.39
N LEU A 61 15.77 24.84 -36.94
CA LEU A 61 15.16 24.46 -38.20
C LEU A 61 13.65 24.44 -37.95
N ALA A 62 12.93 25.38 -38.55
CA ALA A 62 11.48 25.34 -38.62
C ALA A 62 11.07 24.00 -39.26
N THR A 63 10.58 23.08 -38.43
CA THR A 63 10.14 21.76 -38.89
C THR A 63 8.79 21.89 -39.57
N ASP A 64 8.64 21.22 -40.71
CA ASP A 64 7.45 21.24 -41.55
C ASP A 64 6.22 20.71 -40.77
N PRO A 65 5.16 21.52 -40.56
CA PRO A 65 3.96 21.11 -39.84
C PRO A 65 3.23 19.93 -40.50
N GLU A 66 3.42 19.74 -41.81
CA GLU A 66 2.80 18.63 -42.55
C GLU A 66 3.52 17.30 -42.26
N LEU A 67 4.84 17.35 -42.02
CA LEU A 67 5.63 16.18 -41.60
C LEU A 67 5.30 15.78 -40.16
N GLU A 68 5.13 16.75 -39.26
CA GLU A 68 4.73 16.53 -37.87
C GLU A 68 3.36 15.81 -37.80
N LYS A 69 2.41 16.24 -38.63
CA LYS A 69 1.07 15.62 -38.72
C LYS A 69 1.11 14.20 -39.29
N LYS A 70 1.91 13.94 -40.33
CA LYS A 70 2.07 12.59 -40.90
C LYS A 70 2.72 11.62 -39.92
N LEU A 71 3.72 12.07 -39.17
CA LEU A 71 4.38 11.26 -38.14
C LEU A 71 3.44 10.93 -36.98
N LEU A 72 2.63 11.89 -36.53
CA LEU A 72 1.61 11.64 -35.51
C LEU A 72 0.55 10.65 -35.96
N HIS A 73 0.09 10.75 -37.21
CA HIS A 73 -0.89 9.82 -37.76
C HIS A 73 -0.32 8.39 -37.82
N HIS A 74 0.95 8.24 -38.23
CA HIS A 74 1.61 6.93 -38.31
C HIS A 74 1.88 6.33 -36.92
N LEU A 75 2.32 7.13 -35.95
CA LEU A 75 2.52 6.69 -34.56
C LEU A 75 1.19 6.41 -33.82
N SER A 76 0.08 7.01 -34.28
CA SER A 76 -1.24 6.77 -33.70
C SER A 76 -1.92 5.50 -34.21
N ASP A 77 -1.37 4.85 -35.24
CA ASP A 77 -1.94 3.63 -35.82
C ASP A 77 -1.82 2.46 -34.83
N LEU A 78 -2.97 1.88 -34.46
CA LEU A 78 -3.08 0.74 -33.54
C LEU A 78 -2.46 -0.55 -34.12
N GLY A 79 -2.16 -0.58 -35.42
CA GLY A 79 -1.50 -1.70 -36.09
C GLY A 79 0.04 -1.63 -36.13
N LEU A 80 0.67 -0.60 -35.54
CA LEU A 80 2.12 -0.45 -35.56
C LEU A 80 2.81 -1.50 -34.67
N ALA A 81 3.65 -2.34 -35.26
CA ALA A 81 4.43 -3.34 -34.53
C ALA A 81 5.63 -2.68 -33.82
N LEU A 82 5.48 -2.39 -32.53
CA LEU A 82 6.57 -1.92 -31.67
C LEU A 82 7.43 -3.10 -31.17
N PRO A 83 8.76 -2.98 -31.09
CA PRO A 83 9.56 -1.78 -31.32
C PRO A 83 9.82 -1.52 -32.82
N THR A 84 9.70 -0.25 -33.25
CA THR A 84 9.97 0.18 -34.64
C THR A 84 11.14 1.16 -34.66
N ASP A 85 12.03 1.03 -35.63
CA ASP A 85 13.18 1.92 -35.81
C ASP A 85 12.82 3.18 -36.62
N ALA A 86 13.56 4.26 -36.37
CA ALA A 86 13.37 5.53 -37.07
C ALA A 86 13.51 5.41 -38.60
N LEU A 87 14.30 4.45 -39.10
CA LEU A 87 14.45 4.18 -40.54
C LEU A 87 13.19 3.57 -41.16
N SER A 88 12.55 2.58 -40.53
CA SER A 88 11.29 2.03 -41.03
C SER A 88 10.16 3.07 -40.99
N ILE A 89 10.14 3.93 -39.97
CA ILE A 89 9.18 5.04 -39.87
C ILE A 89 9.41 6.05 -41.01
N CYS A 90 10.67 6.38 -41.33
CA CYS A 90 11.00 7.25 -42.46
C CYS A 90 10.53 6.67 -43.79
N LEU A 91 10.74 5.37 -44.02
CA LEU A 91 10.34 4.68 -45.24
C LEU A 91 8.81 4.60 -45.37
N ALA A 92 8.08 4.42 -44.26
CA ALA A 92 6.62 4.36 -44.25
C ALA A 92 5.94 5.72 -44.51
N ILE A 93 6.58 6.82 -44.12
CA ILE A 93 6.02 8.19 -44.25
C ILE A 93 6.49 8.90 -45.54
N SER A 94 7.55 8.41 -46.18
CA SER A 94 8.09 8.99 -47.41
C SER A 94 7.12 8.82 -48.58
N THR A 95 6.82 9.93 -49.26
CA THR A 95 5.96 9.95 -50.46
C THR A 95 6.75 10.55 -51.63
N PRO A 96 6.47 10.18 -52.91
CA PRO A 96 7.24 10.66 -54.07
C PRO A 96 7.26 12.19 -54.24
N GLU A 97 6.30 12.87 -53.62
CA GLU A 97 6.08 14.32 -53.71
C GLU A 97 6.78 15.12 -52.58
N ALA A 98 7.31 14.45 -51.55
CA ALA A 98 8.04 15.08 -50.43
C ALA A 98 9.07 14.11 -49.80
N PRO A 99 10.35 14.16 -50.18
CA PRO A 99 11.39 13.31 -49.60
C PRO A 99 11.70 13.74 -48.16
N VAL A 100 11.51 12.82 -47.21
CA VAL A 100 11.74 13.05 -45.79
C VAL A 100 13.16 12.62 -45.43
N THR A 101 13.91 13.48 -44.73
CA THR A 101 15.26 13.16 -44.26
C THR A 101 15.23 12.49 -42.89
N GLN A 102 16.03 11.45 -42.69
CA GLN A 102 16.12 10.68 -41.43
C GLN A 102 16.37 11.59 -40.21
N ARG A 103 17.24 12.59 -40.36
CA ARG A 103 17.56 13.57 -39.31
C ARG A 103 16.34 14.39 -38.85
N SER A 104 15.38 14.67 -39.74
CA SER A 104 14.16 15.40 -39.39
C SER A 104 13.17 14.54 -38.61
N VAL A 105 13.06 13.25 -38.93
CA VAL A 105 12.22 12.30 -38.18
C VAL A 105 12.80 12.03 -36.80
N GLU A 106 14.12 11.85 -36.69
CA GLU A 106 14.78 11.68 -35.38
C GLU A 106 14.60 12.91 -34.48
N SER A 107 14.67 14.12 -35.04
CA SER A 107 14.40 15.35 -34.28
C SER A 107 12.95 15.45 -33.79
N LEU A 108 11.97 15.02 -34.60
CA LEU A 108 10.56 14.98 -34.20
C LEU A 108 10.27 13.86 -33.19
N LEU A 109 10.90 12.69 -33.32
CA LEU A 109 10.79 11.61 -32.35
C LEU A 109 11.38 12.03 -30.99
N GLN A 110 12.50 12.77 -30.98
CA GLN A 110 13.02 13.37 -29.75
C GLN A 110 12.07 14.41 -29.15
N LYS A 111 11.43 15.25 -29.99
CA LYS A 111 10.42 16.21 -29.55
C LYS A 111 9.21 15.52 -28.92
N PHE A 112 8.71 14.43 -29.51
CA PHE A 112 7.58 13.66 -28.98
C PHE A 112 7.93 12.85 -27.74
N ALA A 113 9.17 12.35 -27.65
CA ALA A 113 9.68 11.73 -26.43
C ALA A 113 9.80 12.74 -25.29
N ALA A 114 10.27 13.96 -25.57
CA ALA A 114 10.32 15.05 -24.59
C ALA A 114 8.92 15.54 -24.15
N GLN A 115 7.88 15.29 -24.96
CA GLN A 115 6.47 15.55 -24.64
C GLN A 115 5.76 14.34 -24.02
N GLU A 116 6.49 13.26 -23.68
CA GLU A 116 5.97 12.02 -23.09
C GLU A 116 4.87 11.33 -23.92
N LEU A 117 4.91 11.48 -25.24
CA LEU A 117 3.97 10.85 -26.18
C LEU A 117 4.45 9.47 -26.63
N ILE A 118 5.75 9.28 -26.68
CA ILE A 118 6.43 8.04 -27.07
C ILE A 118 7.63 7.79 -26.15
N GLU A 119 8.00 6.53 -25.93
CA GLU A 119 9.29 6.19 -25.34
C GLU A 119 10.28 5.79 -26.41
N VAL A 120 11.50 6.29 -26.26
CA VAL A 120 12.57 6.09 -27.21
C VAL A 120 13.78 5.54 -26.48
N ARG A 121 14.37 4.46 -27.00
CA ARG A 121 15.60 3.87 -26.44
C ARG A 121 16.75 4.06 -27.42
N ARG A 122 17.86 4.66 -26.95
CA ARG A 122 19.17 4.60 -27.61
C ARG A 122 20.00 3.51 -26.94
N GLY A 123 20.66 2.67 -27.72
CA GLY A 123 21.52 1.61 -27.18
C GLY A 123 22.67 2.18 -26.37
N LEU A 124 22.93 1.61 -25.19
CA LEU A 124 24.06 1.95 -24.32
C LEU A 124 25.16 0.89 -24.49
N LEU A 125 25.93 0.96 -25.58
CA LEU A 125 27.26 0.33 -25.69
C LEU A 125 28.15 1.22 -26.58
N GLN A 126 29.44 1.28 -26.23
CA GLN A 126 30.48 2.17 -26.76
C GLN A 126 30.59 2.26 -28.29
N ASP A 127 30.86 3.48 -28.75
CA ASP A 127 31.48 3.88 -30.03
C ASP A 127 30.91 3.27 -31.33
N ASP A 128 29.82 3.86 -31.85
CA ASP A 128 29.63 4.08 -33.29
C ASP A 128 28.48 5.08 -33.55
N GLU A 129 28.72 6.07 -34.42
CA GLU A 129 27.90 7.27 -34.70
C GLU A 129 26.61 7.02 -35.52
N GLU A 130 26.09 5.79 -35.60
CA GLU A 130 24.88 5.49 -36.40
C GLU A 130 23.97 4.41 -35.78
N GLN A 131 23.61 4.52 -34.49
CA GLN A 131 22.55 3.67 -33.93
C GLN A 131 21.15 4.29 -34.15
N PRO A 132 20.22 3.57 -34.80
CA PRO A 132 18.90 4.09 -35.10
C PRO A 132 18.08 4.26 -33.82
N THR A 133 17.34 5.36 -33.76
CA THR A 133 16.44 5.68 -32.67
C THR A 133 15.25 4.70 -32.68
N LEU A 134 15.11 3.88 -31.63
CA LEU A 134 14.04 2.88 -31.52
C LEU A 134 12.88 3.41 -30.69
N VAL A 135 11.68 3.41 -31.27
CA VAL A 135 10.43 3.70 -30.55
C VAL A 135 9.97 2.40 -29.88
N THR A 136 9.94 2.39 -28.56
CA THR A 136 9.60 1.19 -27.75
C THR A 136 8.17 1.21 -27.26
N TYR A 137 7.57 2.39 -27.15
CA TYR A 137 6.20 2.59 -26.66
C TYR A 137 5.60 3.84 -27.29
N ALA A 138 4.30 3.83 -27.58
CA ALA A 138 3.54 4.97 -28.06
C ALA A 138 2.23 5.10 -27.27
N ASP A 139 1.98 6.25 -26.65
CA ASP A 139 0.74 6.53 -25.93
C ASP A 139 -0.32 7.05 -26.91
N HIS A 140 -1.14 6.13 -27.43
CA HIS A 140 -2.18 6.44 -28.41
C HIS A 140 -3.22 7.46 -27.91
N SER A 141 -3.45 7.55 -26.59
CA SER A 141 -4.40 8.52 -26.01
C SER A 141 -3.85 9.94 -26.08
N LYS A 142 -2.58 10.12 -25.71
CA LYS A 142 -1.91 11.43 -25.78
C LYS A 142 -1.62 11.85 -27.22
N LEU A 143 -1.24 10.90 -28.10
CA LEU A 143 -1.05 11.14 -29.53
C LEU A 143 -2.36 11.60 -30.20
N SER A 144 -3.49 10.97 -29.87
CA SER A 144 -4.81 11.37 -30.37
C SER A 144 -5.24 12.75 -29.85
N ALA A 145 -4.92 13.08 -28.60
CA ALA A 145 -5.19 14.41 -28.04
C ALA A 145 -4.37 15.52 -28.74
N MET A 146 -3.11 15.23 -29.07
CA MET A 146 -2.25 16.19 -29.77
C MET A 146 -2.67 16.39 -31.23
N MET A 147 -3.19 15.36 -31.90
CA MET A 147 -3.84 15.52 -33.21
C MET A 147 -5.03 16.48 -33.17
N GLY A 148 -5.83 16.45 -32.09
CA GLY A 148 -6.93 17.40 -31.87
C GLY A 148 -6.44 18.85 -31.69
N ALA A 149 -5.39 19.06 -30.90
CA ALA A 149 -4.82 20.39 -30.67
C ALA A 149 -4.16 21.02 -31.91
N VAL A 150 -3.64 20.21 -32.83
CA VAL A 150 -3.11 20.67 -34.13
C VAL A 150 -4.24 21.05 -35.09
N ALA A 151 -5.42 20.42 -34.97
CA ALA A 151 -6.61 20.74 -35.78
C ALA A 151 -7.31 22.05 -35.36
N GLU A 152 -7.22 22.46 -34.09
CA GLU A 152 -7.95 23.62 -33.54
C GLU A 152 -7.28 24.99 -33.77
N ARG A 153 -6.14 25.07 -34.47
CA ARG A 153 -5.51 26.37 -34.81
C ARG A 153 -6.21 27.15 -35.93
N LYS A 154 -7.52 26.96 -36.14
CA LYS A 154 -8.30 27.63 -37.20
C LYS A 154 -9.64 28.19 -36.69
N GLY A 155 -9.60 29.39 -36.09
CA GLY A 155 -10.64 30.43 -36.11
C GLY A 155 -11.94 30.23 -35.28
N PRO A 156 -12.39 31.23 -34.50
CA PRO A 156 -13.58 31.10 -33.65
C PRO A 156 -14.88 31.55 -34.36
N ALA A 157 -16.01 30.92 -34.00
CA ALA A 157 -17.36 31.42 -34.28
C ALA A 157 -18.25 31.32 -33.02
N GLU A 158 -18.67 32.50 -32.54
CA GLU A 158 -19.84 32.92 -31.74
C GLU A 158 -20.61 31.90 -30.85
N PRO A 159 -20.89 32.23 -29.56
CA PRO A 159 -21.77 31.46 -28.68
C PRO A 159 -23.22 31.97 -28.67
N GLY A 160 -24.17 31.04 -28.81
CA GLY A 160 -25.61 31.25 -28.67
C GLY A 160 -26.10 31.14 -27.21
N SER A 161 -26.83 32.16 -26.79
CA SER A 161 -27.54 32.37 -25.52
C SER A 161 -28.66 31.36 -25.24
N THR A 162 -28.79 30.92 -23.98
CA THR A 162 -30.01 30.87 -23.12
C THR A 162 -29.55 30.55 -21.68
N GLY A 163 -30.04 31.10 -20.57
CA GLY A 163 -31.25 31.88 -20.28
C GLY A 163 -31.98 31.30 -19.05
N GLY A 164 -31.44 31.60 -17.85
CA GLY A 164 -31.94 31.50 -16.45
C GLY A 164 -33.26 30.82 -16.05
N GLN A 165 -33.30 30.31 -14.80
CA GLN A 165 -34.08 30.92 -13.71
C GLN A 165 -33.86 30.22 -12.34
N LYS A 166 -33.71 31.07 -11.31
CA LYS A 166 -33.77 30.74 -9.86
C LYS A 166 -35.21 30.86 -9.37
N ARG A 167 -35.58 30.10 -8.33
CA ARG A 167 -36.54 30.59 -7.31
C ARG A 167 -36.32 29.94 -5.94
N TRP A 168 -36.18 30.81 -4.93
CA TRP A 168 -36.28 30.56 -3.49
C TRP A 168 -37.76 30.53 -3.05
N ALA A 169 -38.05 29.81 -1.97
CA ALA A 169 -39.01 30.22 -0.95
C ALA A 169 -38.76 29.50 0.38
N GLU A 170 -38.62 30.28 1.44
CA GLU A 170 -38.60 29.92 2.88
C GLU A 170 -39.99 29.51 3.39
N GLN A 171 -40.02 28.78 4.51
CA GLN A 171 -40.95 29.06 5.61
C GLN A 171 -40.50 28.43 6.93
N ASP A 172 -40.90 29.09 8.01
CA ASP A 172 -40.32 29.17 9.35
C ASP A 172 -41.37 28.78 10.42
N ALA A 173 -40.96 28.79 11.70
CA ALA A 173 -41.72 28.56 12.97
C ALA A 173 -41.77 27.09 13.47
N GLY A 174 -41.54 26.73 14.73
CA GLY A 174 -41.43 27.46 16.01
C GLY A 174 -42.31 26.76 17.07
N GLY A 175 -41.78 26.44 18.26
CA GLY A 175 -42.62 26.05 19.42
C GLY A 175 -42.08 24.94 20.33
N ALA A 176 -42.32 25.08 21.64
CA ALA A 176 -41.58 24.51 22.76
C ALA A 176 -42.19 23.26 23.46
N VAL A 177 -41.36 22.68 24.34
CA VAL A 177 -41.47 21.66 25.41
C VAL A 177 -42.85 21.44 26.10
N PRO A 178 -43.10 20.25 26.71
CA PRO A 178 -42.83 20.08 28.15
C PRO A 178 -42.25 18.70 28.58
N SER A 179 -41.55 18.69 29.72
CA SER A 179 -41.11 17.52 30.52
C SER A 179 -42.28 16.90 31.33
N PRO A 180 -42.14 15.74 32.02
CA PRO A 180 -41.44 15.70 33.33
C PRO A 180 -40.73 14.36 33.73
N ALA A 181 -39.73 14.48 34.64
CA ALA A 181 -39.52 13.77 35.93
C ALA A 181 -39.77 12.24 36.04
N GLY A 182 -39.05 11.43 36.81
CA GLY A 182 -38.01 11.51 37.86
C GLY A 182 -37.64 10.03 38.18
N ALA A 183 -36.92 9.59 39.20
CA ALA A 183 -36.16 10.17 40.30
C ALA A 183 -35.35 8.99 40.89
N THR A 184 -34.15 9.27 41.36
CA THR A 184 -33.39 8.45 42.32
C THR A 184 -33.51 9.07 43.71
N PRO A 185 -33.51 8.28 44.79
CA PRO A 185 -33.07 8.74 46.12
C PRO A 185 -31.96 7.82 46.65
N SER A 186 -31.24 8.08 47.73
CA SER A 186 -30.80 9.25 48.48
C SER A 186 -29.81 8.72 49.53
N ALA A 187 -28.89 9.57 49.96
CA ALA A 187 -27.92 9.34 51.02
C ALA A 187 -28.55 9.09 52.40
N LEU A 188 -27.73 8.58 53.34
CA LEU A 188 -27.82 8.93 54.77
C LEU A 188 -26.44 8.83 55.45
N THR A 189 -26.15 9.91 56.15
CA THR A 189 -24.98 10.25 56.99
C THR A 189 -25.33 10.10 58.47
N THR A 190 -24.37 9.74 59.32
CA THR A 190 -24.32 10.07 60.77
C THR A 190 -22.84 10.00 61.21
N SER A 191 -22.14 11.11 61.43
CA SER A 191 -22.08 12.02 62.61
C SER A 191 -21.09 11.60 63.70
N GLU A 192 -20.15 12.51 63.99
CA GLU A 192 -19.10 12.52 65.01
C GLU A 192 -19.63 12.44 66.47
N LEU A 193 -18.78 11.99 67.41
CA LEU A 193 -18.40 12.76 68.62
C LEU A 193 -17.32 12.04 69.47
N ALA A 194 -16.47 12.87 70.07
CA ALA A 194 -15.20 12.56 70.74
C ALA A 194 -15.30 11.88 72.13
N LYS A 195 -14.21 11.19 72.53
CA LYS A 195 -13.56 11.26 73.88
C LYS A 195 -12.37 10.29 74.00
N GLU A 196 -11.16 10.85 74.17
CA GLU A 196 -10.07 10.24 74.97
C GLU A 196 -10.39 10.45 76.47
N PRO A 197 -9.86 9.68 77.46
CA PRO A 197 -8.46 9.24 77.50
C PRO A 197 -8.15 7.86 78.15
N ALA A 198 -6.87 7.49 78.05
CA ALA A 198 -6.07 6.73 79.04
C ALA A 198 -6.09 5.18 79.09
N LYS A 199 -4.99 4.64 78.51
CA LYS A 199 -3.99 3.75 79.14
C LYS A 199 -4.34 2.30 79.52
N LYS A 200 -3.51 1.42 78.90
CA LYS A 200 -2.99 0.10 79.36
C LYS A 200 -3.84 -1.16 79.08
N SER A 201 -3.95 -1.57 77.82
CA SER A 201 -4.13 -3.00 77.43
C SER A 201 -4.01 -3.34 75.94
N ARG A 202 -3.64 -2.39 75.05
CA ARG A 202 -3.86 -2.52 73.60
C ARG A 202 -2.73 -3.15 72.77
N LYS A 203 -1.71 -3.78 73.38
CA LYS A 203 -0.56 -4.34 72.62
C LYS A 203 -0.71 -5.82 72.22
N GLN A 204 -1.64 -6.57 72.83
CA GLN A 204 -1.88 -7.98 72.46
C GLN A 204 -2.98 -8.15 71.41
N ALA A 205 -3.98 -7.26 71.37
CA ALA A 205 -5.08 -7.36 70.41
C ALA A 205 -4.62 -7.10 68.96
N SER A 206 -3.72 -6.14 68.73
CA SER A 206 -3.25 -5.84 67.37
C SER A 206 -2.41 -6.95 66.75
N ASP A 207 -1.66 -7.70 67.57
CA ASP A 207 -0.83 -8.81 67.09
C ASP A 207 -1.70 -10.02 66.76
N LEU A 208 -2.72 -10.29 67.59
CA LEU A 208 -3.74 -11.30 67.32
C LEU A 208 -4.61 -10.94 66.11
N ASP A 209 -5.00 -9.67 65.94
CA ASP A 209 -5.78 -9.23 64.79
C ASP A 209 -4.95 -9.36 63.49
N LEU A 210 -3.66 -9.03 63.53
CA LEU A 210 -2.73 -9.27 62.41
C LEU A 210 -2.49 -10.76 62.14
N GLU A 211 -2.45 -11.58 63.19
CA GLU A 211 -2.32 -13.04 63.07
C GLU A 211 -3.60 -13.68 62.52
N ILE A 212 -4.78 -13.19 62.93
CA ILE A 212 -6.08 -13.61 62.41
C ILE A 212 -6.25 -13.16 60.95
N GLU A 213 -5.88 -11.93 60.59
CA GLU A 213 -5.86 -11.47 59.20
C GLU A 213 -4.88 -12.30 58.35
N SER A 214 -3.70 -12.62 58.90
CA SER A 214 -2.73 -13.51 58.26
C SER A 214 -3.32 -14.91 58.02
N LEU A 215 -3.97 -15.52 59.02
CA LEU A 215 -4.62 -16.82 58.91
C LEU A 215 -5.82 -16.82 57.96
N LEU A 216 -6.58 -15.73 57.90
CA LEU A 216 -7.70 -15.56 56.96
C LEU A 216 -7.21 -15.30 55.52
N SER A 217 -6.01 -14.73 55.36
CA SER A 217 -5.36 -14.52 54.05
C SER A 217 -4.63 -15.78 53.53
N GLN A 218 -4.36 -16.75 54.40
CA GLN A 218 -3.78 -18.02 54.01
C GLN A 218 -4.80 -18.85 53.23
N GLN A 219 -4.44 -19.17 52.00
CA GLN A 219 -5.26 -20.02 51.15
C GLN A 219 -5.36 -21.42 51.77
N SER A 220 -6.58 -21.92 51.88
CA SER A 220 -6.79 -23.29 52.36
C SER A 220 -6.08 -24.31 51.47
N THR A 221 -5.74 -25.48 52.02
CA THR A 221 -5.16 -26.59 51.25
C THR A 221 -6.02 -26.97 50.03
N LYS A 222 -7.35 -26.90 50.16
CA LYS A 222 -8.30 -27.09 49.07
C LYS A 222 -8.18 -26.02 47.99
N GLU A 223 -8.02 -24.76 48.38
CA GLU A 223 -7.87 -23.64 47.45
C GLU A 223 -6.53 -23.69 46.71
N GLN A 224 -5.44 -24.02 47.41
CA GLN A 224 -4.12 -24.22 46.81
C GLN A 224 -4.15 -25.37 45.79
N GLN A 225 -4.81 -26.49 46.13
CA GLN A 225 -4.96 -27.61 45.21
C GLN A 225 -5.83 -27.25 44.01
N SER A 226 -6.90 -26.47 44.19
CA SER A 226 -7.72 -25.94 43.09
C SER A 226 -6.91 -25.02 42.17
N LYS A 227 -6.04 -24.16 42.73
CA LYS A 227 -5.15 -23.29 41.94
C LYS A 227 -4.10 -24.11 41.20
N LYS A 228 -3.52 -25.12 41.83
CA LYS A 228 -2.56 -26.01 41.19
C LYS A 228 -3.19 -26.76 40.03
N VAL A 229 -4.38 -27.34 40.22
CA VAL A 229 -5.14 -27.98 39.14
C VAL A 229 -5.49 -26.97 38.03
N SER A 230 -5.89 -25.75 38.39
CA SER A 230 -6.17 -24.70 37.41
C SER A 230 -4.92 -24.28 36.62
N GLN A 231 -3.76 -24.23 37.28
CA GLN A 231 -2.47 -23.96 36.64
C GLN A 231 -2.04 -25.10 35.72
N GLU A 232 -2.18 -26.36 36.16
CA GLU A 232 -1.90 -27.54 35.33
C GLU A 232 -2.83 -27.58 34.11
N ILE A 233 -4.12 -27.27 34.27
CA ILE A 233 -5.05 -27.15 33.13
C ILE A 233 -4.63 -26.02 32.20
N LEU A 234 -4.26 -24.85 32.72
CA LEU A 234 -3.80 -23.72 31.91
C LEU A 234 -2.51 -24.06 31.16
N GLU A 235 -1.58 -24.77 31.81
CA GLU A 235 -0.36 -25.26 31.20
C GLU A 235 -0.66 -26.24 30.07
N LEU A 236 -1.55 -27.22 30.29
CA LEU A 236 -1.99 -28.16 29.27
C LEU A 236 -2.73 -27.49 28.10
N LEU A 237 -3.52 -26.45 28.37
CA LEU A 237 -4.20 -25.67 27.33
C LEU A 237 -3.23 -24.81 26.52
N ASN A 238 -2.12 -24.38 27.11
CA ASN A 238 -1.10 -23.58 26.44
C ASN A 238 -0.03 -24.43 25.74
N THR A 239 0.13 -25.70 26.12
CA THR A 239 1.05 -26.61 25.42
C THR A 239 0.51 -26.95 24.04
N THR A 240 1.35 -26.75 23.02
CA THR A 240 1.03 -27.12 21.64
C THR A 240 0.89 -28.64 21.51
N THR A 241 -0.13 -29.08 20.78
CA THR A 241 -0.37 -30.49 20.55
C THR A 241 0.70 -31.09 19.63
N ALA A 242 0.97 -32.40 19.75
CA ALA A 242 1.93 -33.08 18.86
C ALA A 242 1.55 -32.95 17.37
N LYS A 243 0.24 -32.85 17.07
CA LYS A 243 -0.25 -32.58 15.72
C LYS A 243 0.17 -31.20 15.23
N GLU A 244 -0.05 -30.16 16.03
CA GLU A 244 0.36 -28.79 15.70
C GLU A 244 1.87 -28.69 15.53
N GLN A 245 2.65 -29.29 16.43
CA GLN A 245 4.12 -29.33 16.32
C GLN A 245 4.57 -30.00 15.02
N SER A 246 3.96 -31.13 14.64
CA SER A 246 4.25 -31.83 13.39
C SER A 246 3.92 -30.97 12.15
N ILE A 247 2.81 -30.23 12.17
CA ILE A 247 2.44 -29.31 11.09
C ILE A 247 3.46 -28.17 11.00
N VAL A 248 3.81 -27.55 12.12
CA VAL A 248 4.84 -26.49 12.17
C VAL A 248 6.16 -26.99 11.61
N GLU A 249 6.59 -28.20 11.97
CA GLU A 249 7.83 -28.80 11.44
C GLU A 249 7.77 -29.11 9.94
N LYS A 250 6.58 -29.46 9.41
CA LYS A 250 6.37 -29.69 7.97
C LYS A 250 6.53 -28.40 7.17
N PHE A 251 5.98 -27.30 7.69
CA PHE A 251 6.03 -25.98 7.03
C PHE A 251 7.22 -25.12 7.45
N ARG A 252 8.07 -25.62 8.36
CA ARG A 252 9.36 -25.01 8.67
C ARG A 252 10.23 -25.06 7.43
N SER A 253 10.70 -23.90 6.95
CA SER A 253 11.48 -23.76 5.72
C SER A 253 12.66 -24.74 5.66
N ARG A 254 12.49 -25.87 4.96
CA ARG A 254 13.53 -26.87 4.71
C ARG A 254 14.41 -26.41 3.55
N GLY A 255 15.19 -25.35 3.78
CA GLY A 255 16.25 -24.90 2.89
C GLY A 255 15.96 -23.64 2.06
N ARG A 256 16.97 -22.77 2.01
CA ARG A 256 17.23 -21.58 1.16
C ARG A 256 16.84 -20.18 1.62
N ALA A 257 15.84 -19.96 2.46
CA ALA A 257 15.64 -18.65 3.09
C ALA A 257 16.19 -18.68 4.52
N GLN A 258 17.51 -18.55 4.70
CA GLN A 258 18.03 -18.19 6.01
C GLN A 258 17.46 -16.82 6.35
N VAL A 259 16.74 -16.70 7.47
CA VAL A 259 16.39 -15.39 8.03
C VAL A 259 17.71 -14.68 8.30
N GLN A 260 18.04 -13.70 7.47
CA GLN A 260 19.22 -12.89 7.66
C GLN A 260 18.85 -11.77 8.61
N GLU A 261 19.36 -11.85 9.83
CA GLU A 261 19.17 -10.80 10.83
C GLU A 261 19.95 -9.55 10.42
N PHE A 262 19.36 -8.39 10.67
CA PHE A 262 20.07 -7.11 10.53
C PHE A 262 21.01 -6.91 11.72
N CYS A 263 22.16 -6.29 11.44
CA CYS A 263 23.05 -5.83 12.49
C CYS A 263 22.39 -4.68 13.27
N ASP A 264 22.41 -4.75 14.60
CA ASP A 264 21.83 -3.71 15.46
C ASP A 264 22.49 -2.32 15.27
N TYR A 265 23.71 -2.31 14.72
CA TYR A 265 24.49 -1.10 14.44
C TYR A 265 24.32 -0.57 13.01
N GLY A 266 23.55 -1.23 12.15
CA GLY A 266 23.27 -0.77 10.79
C GLY A 266 24.45 -0.90 9.83
N THR A 267 25.50 -0.07 9.97
CA THR A 267 26.66 -0.08 9.06
C THR A 267 27.83 -0.91 9.59
N LYS A 268 28.71 -1.38 8.69
CA LYS A 268 29.89 -2.17 9.08
C LYS A 268 30.84 -1.37 9.98
N GLU A 269 31.02 -0.09 9.70
CA GLU A 269 31.91 0.79 10.47
C GLU A 269 31.40 0.96 11.91
N GLU A 270 30.10 1.15 12.08
CA GLU A 270 29.46 1.28 13.38
C GLU A 270 29.48 -0.05 14.14
N CYS A 271 29.23 -1.16 13.45
CA CYS A 271 29.39 -2.49 14.02
C CYS A 271 30.80 -2.72 14.55
N MET A 272 31.83 -2.54 13.71
CA MET A 272 33.23 -2.78 14.10
C MET A 272 33.67 -1.87 15.24
N LYS A 273 33.23 -0.60 15.23
CA LYS A 273 33.53 0.36 16.30
C LYS A 273 32.85 0.02 17.62
N ALA A 274 31.62 -0.50 17.58
CA ALA A 274 30.87 -0.87 18.77
C ALA A 274 31.34 -2.20 19.38
N THR A 275 31.80 -3.15 18.55
CA THR A 275 32.28 -4.46 19.00
C THR A 275 33.81 -4.53 19.19
N ASP A 276 34.53 -3.45 18.89
CA ASP A 276 36.00 -3.39 18.87
C ASP A 276 36.64 -4.58 18.12
N ALA A 277 36.05 -4.93 16.98
CA ALA A 277 36.40 -6.12 16.20
C ALA A 277 37.02 -5.72 14.86
N GLU A 278 38.05 -6.46 14.42
CA GLU A 278 38.70 -6.25 13.12
C GLU A 278 37.81 -6.62 11.92
N ARG A 279 36.70 -7.32 12.15
CA ARG A 279 35.76 -7.74 11.10
C ARG A 279 34.32 -7.47 11.52
N PRO A 280 33.43 -7.09 10.58
CA PRO A 280 32.01 -6.91 10.85
C PRO A 280 31.36 -8.26 11.19
N CYS A 281 30.23 -8.22 11.89
CA CYS A 281 29.50 -9.45 12.22
C CYS A 281 28.89 -10.11 10.96
N ARG A 282 28.37 -11.34 11.10
CA ARG A 282 27.76 -12.09 9.98
C ARG A 282 26.33 -11.64 9.62
N LYS A 283 25.81 -10.64 10.33
CA LYS A 283 24.48 -10.07 10.09
C LYS A 283 24.49 -9.14 8.87
N LEU A 284 23.31 -8.84 8.33
CA LEU A 284 23.17 -7.88 7.24
C LEU A 284 23.58 -6.48 7.72
N HIS A 285 24.41 -5.83 6.91
CA HIS A 285 24.82 -4.44 7.13
C HIS A 285 24.42 -3.58 5.94
N PHE A 286 24.27 -2.29 6.20
CA PHE A 286 23.95 -1.27 5.21
C PHE A 286 25.16 -0.40 4.93
N ARG A 287 25.31 0.02 3.68
CA ARG A 287 26.29 1.01 3.23
C ARG A 287 25.57 2.33 2.96
N ARG A 288 26.14 3.44 3.46
CA ARG A 288 25.61 4.79 3.22
C ARG A 288 25.90 5.23 1.79
N ILE A 289 24.88 5.70 1.08
CA ILE A 289 25.00 6.37 -0.22
C ILE A 289 25.17 7.86 0.06
N ILE A 290 26.36 8.39 -0.17
CA ILE A 290 26.71 9.80 0.05
C ILE A 290 27.05 10.43 -1.31
N ASN A 291 26.12 11.22 -1.84
CA ASN A 291 26.31 11.97 -3.08
C ASN A 291 26.80 13.39 -2.80
N LYS A 292 27.26 14.12 -3.84
CA LYS A 292 27.80 15.49 -3.69
C LYS A 292 26.81 16.48 -3.06
N HIS A 293 25.52 16.24 -3.22
CA HIS A 293 24.43 17.05 -2.67
C HIS A 293 23.86 16.52 -1.35
N THR A 294 24.36 15.37 -0.86
CA THR A 294 23.94 14.77 0.41
C THR A 294 24.63 15.48 1.56
N ASP A 295 23.87 15.85 2.59
CA ASP A 295 24.34 16.47 3.82
C ASP A 295 24.09 15.51 4.99
N GLU A 296 25.18 14.95 5.52
CA GLU A 296 25.14 13.99 6.64
C GLU A 296 24.56 14.61 7.92
N SER A 297 24.61 15.93 8.09
CA SER A 297 24.06 16.60 9.28
C SER A 297 22.53 16.60 9.31
N LEU A 298 21.87 16.42 8.16
CA LEU A 298 20.41 16.38 8.05
C LEU A 298 19.83 15.01 8.40
N GLY A 299 20.66 13.98 8.54
CA GLY A 299 20.28 12.62 8.89
C GLY A 299 19.69 11.80 7.74
N ASP A 300 19.01 10.70 8.10
CA ASP A 300 18.48 9.70 7.17
C ASP A 300 17.28 10.24 6.38
N CYS A 301 17.22 9.89 5.09
CA CYS A 301 16.03 10.16 4.28
C CYS A 301 14.84 9.39 4.85
N SER A 302 13.70 10.06 5.06
CA SER A 302 12.49 9.41 5.55
C SER A 302 11.97 8.31 4.61
N PHE A 303 12.23 8.45 3.31
CA PHE A 303 11.76 7.53 2.27
C PHE A 303 12.81 6.50 1.84
N LEU A 304 14.10 6.68 2.18
CA LEU A 304 15.20 5.77 1.82
C LEU A 304 15.11 5.30 0.36
N ASN A 305 15.02 4.00 0.07
CA ASN A 305 14.83 3.44 -1.28
C ASN A 305 13.56 3.88 -2.00
N THR A 306 12.52 4.30 -1.29
CA THR A 306 11.26 4.76 -1.90
C THR A 306 11.29 6.24 -2.29
N CYS A 307 12.46 6.90 -2.20
CA CYS A 307 12.60 8.30 -2.57
C CYS A 307 12.64 8.48 -4.09
N PHE A 308 11.67 9.23 -4.62
CA PHE A 308 11.57 9.58 -6.04
C PHE A 308 12.66 10.53 -6.54
N HIS A 309 13.42 11.17 -5.62
CA HIS A 309 14.39 12.20 -5.94
C HIS A 309 15.79 11.83 -5.45
N MET A 310 16.21 10.58 -5.60
CA MET A 310 17.49 10.10 -5.07
C MET A 310 18.70 10.94 -5.56
N ASP A 311 18.64 11.39 -6.82
CA ASP A 311 19.69 12.21 -7.44
C ASP A 311 19.73 13.67 -6.98
N THR A 312 18.70 14.14 -6.28
CA THR A 312 18.65 15.52 -5.72
C THR A 312 18.37 15.55 -4.22
N CYS A 313 18.24 14.39 -3.57
CA CYS A 313 17.89 14.27 -2.15
C CYS A 313 19.09 14.62 -1.27
N LYS A 314 18.92 15.61 -0.38
CA LYS A 314 19.97 16.05 0.54
C LYS A 314 20.18 15.14 1.75
N TYR A 315 19.32 14.16 1.97
CA TYR A 315 19.37 13.26 3.13
C TYR A 315 20.16 11.99 2.82
N VAL A 316 20.62 11.26 3.85
CA VAL A 316 21.41 10.03 3.68
C VAL A 316 20.53 8.85 3.23
N HIS A 317 21.00 8.10 2.24
CA HIS A 317 20.38 6.87 1.74
C HIS A 317 21.24 5.64 2.06
N TYR A 318 20.67 4.44 1.97
CA TYR A 318 21.36 3.19 2.29
C TYR A 318 21.17 2.16 1.17
N GLU A 319 22.20 1.34 0.95
CA GLU A 319 22.13 0.11 0.16
C GLU A 319 22.58 -1.07 1.00
N ILE A 320 22.14 -2.28 0.65
CA ILE A 320 22.60 -3.49 1.34
C ILE A 320 24.07 -3.71 0.96
N ASP A 321 24.93 -3.83 1.97
CA ASP A 321 26.32 -4.15 1.76
C ASP A 321 26.45 -5.64 1.46
N ALA A 322 26.39 -5.98 0.17
CA ALA A 322 26.57 -7.35 -0.34
C ALA A 322 28.00 -7.83 -0.11
N CYS A 323 28.30 -8.19 1.14
CA CYS A 323 29.48 -8.96 1.53
C CYS A 323 29.02 -10.16 2.34
N ALA A 324 28.04 -10.88 1.80
CA ALA A 324 27.81 -12.28 2.15
C ALA A 324 28.44 -13.10 1.02
N ASP A 325 29.62 -13.66 1.29
CA ASP A 325 30.25 -14.78 0.58
C ASP A 325 30.66 -14.63 -0.90
N LEU A 326 31.65 -13.78 -1.19
CA LEU A 326 32.47 -13.92 -2.42
C LEU A 326 33.93 -14.38 -2.17
N ASP A 327 34.34 -14.61 -0.92
CA ASP A 327 35.71 -15.01 -0.59
C ASP A 327 35.80 -16.41 0.06
N ALA A 328 35.21 -17.41 -0.60
CA ALA A 328 35.59 -18.81 -0.41
C ALA A 328 36.47 -19.25 -1.61
N PRO A 329 37.76 -19.56 -1.42
CA PRO A 329 38.61 -19.99 -2.51
C PRO A 329 38.35 -21.47 -2.82
N GLY A 330 37.54 -21.74 -3.85
CA GLY A 330 37.46 -23.07 -4.45
C GLY A 330 36.13 -23.36 -5.15
N GLY A 331 36.15 -23.35 -6.49
CA GLY A 331 35.08 -23.93 -7.32
C GLY A 331 34.66 -23.04 -8.49
N ARG A 332 35.43 -23.09 -9.58
CA ARG A 332 34.97 -22.63 -10.91
C ARG A 332 33.95 -23.63 -11.47
N ASP A 333 33.05 -23.08 -12.30
CA ASP A 333 32.14 -23.74 -13.25
C ASP A 333 30.82 -24.29 -12.68
N HIS A 334 29.77 -23.46 -12.71
CA HIS A 334 28.40 -23.96 -12.89
C HIS A 334 27.72 -23.30 -14.08
N ASN A 335 27.71 -24.09 -15.15
CA ASN A 335 26.94 -23.97 -16.37
C ASN A 335 25.44 -23.78 -16.03
N THR A 336 24.83 -22.75 -16.61
CA THR A 336 23.38 -22.56 -16.66
C THR A 336 22.75 -23.66 -17.51
N GLY A 337 22.14 -24.64 -16.85
CA GLY A 337 21.38 -25.70 -17.54
C GLY A 337 21.45 -27.04 -16.83
N GLN A 338 20.78 -27.18 -15.68
CA GLN A 338 20.30 -28.48 -15.24
C GLN A 338 19.13 -28.33 -14.29
N GLU A 339 17.96 -28.67 -14.83
CA GLU A 339 16.74 -29.06 -14.12
C GLU A 339 17.11 -30.10 -13.06
N LEU A 340 17.09 -29.70 -11.79
CA LEU A 340 17.40 -30.57 -10.65
C LEU A 340 16.09 -31.09 -10.06
N ALA A 341 15.82 -32.36 -10.36
CA ALA A 341 14.74 -33.14 -9.79
C ALA A 341 14.75 -33.10 -8.25
N LEU A 342 13.58 -32.80 -7.68
CA LEU A 342 13.31 -32.89 -6.24
C LEU A 342 13.45 -34.35 -5.77
N PRO A 343 14.11 -34.63 -4.62
CA PRO A 343 14.08 -35.96 -4.03
C PRO A 343 12.65 -36.27 -3.55
N GLN A 344 12.10 -37.39 -4.03
CA GLN A 344 10.83 -37.94 -3.57
C GLN A 344 10.82 -38.10 -2.05
N ALA A 345 9.92 -37.37 -1.39
CA ALA A 345 9.53 -37.67 -0.02
C ALA A 345 8.77 -39.01 -0.03
N VAL A 346 9.35 -40.01 0.61
CA VAL A 346 8.68 -41.28 0.89
C VAL A 346 7.56 -41.00 1.90
N GLY A 347 6.30 -41.08 1.46
CA GLY A 347 5.14 -41.26 2.34
C GLY A 347 4.09 -40.15 2.43
N GLY A 348 3.97 -39.26 1.43
CA GLY A 348 2.86 -38.30 1.32
C GLY A 348 1.98 -38.56 0.09
N ASP A 349 0.67 -38.32 0.20
CA ASP A 349 -0.28 -38.39 -0.92
C ASP A 349 0.20 -37.53 -2.11
N PRO A 350 0.42 -38.10 -3.31
CA PRO A 350 1.04 -37.41 -4.45
C PRO A 350 0.18 -36.27 -5.03
N SER A 351 -1.03 -36.05 -4.52
CA SER A 351 -1.89 -34.93 -4.91
C SER A 351 -1.50 -33.58 -4.25
N ILE A 352 -0.79 -33.58 -3.13
CA ILE A 352 -0.48 -32.35 -2.36
C ILE A 352 0.73 -31.58 -2.93
N ASP A 353 1.61 -32.23 -3.69
CA ASP A 353 2.88 -31.64 -4.16
C ASP A 353 2.81 -31.02 -5.56
N ARG A 354 1.65 -31.01 -6.21
CA ARG A 354 1.51 -30.50 -7.59
C ARG A 354 0.95 -29.08 -7.59
N LEU A 355 1.83 -28.09 -7.47
CA LEU A 355 1.46 -26.69 -7.67
C LEU A 355 0.89 -26.50 -9.07
N PHE A 356 -0.31 -25.94 -9.16
CA PHE A 356 -0.91 -25.55 -10.41
C PHE A 356 -0.29 -24.23 -10.87
N PRO A 357 0.09 -24.05 -12.16
CA PRO A 357 0.73 -22.81 -12.59
C PRO A 357 -0.18 -21.59 -12.44
N PRO A 358 0.38 -20.36 -12.41
CA PRO A 358 -0.40 -19.13 -12.31
C PRO A 358 -1.39 -18.97 -13.47
N GLN A 359 -2.57 -18.44 -13.17
CA GLN A 359 -3.62 -18.17 -14.15
C GLN A 359 -4.18 -16.76 -13.93
N TRP A 360 -4.63 -16.10 -14.99
CA TRP A 360 -5.19 -14.76 -14.88
C TRP A 360 -6.20 -14.42 -15.98
N ILE A 361 -7.04 -13.42 -15.69
CA ILE A 361 -7.99 -12.85 -16.65
C ILE A 361 -7.94 -11.33 -16.53
N CYS A 362 -7.56 -10.67 -17.63
CA CYS A 362 -7.73 -9.23 -17.78
C CYS A 362 -9.20 -8.90 -17.98
N CYS A 363 -9.82 -8.26 -16.99
CA CYS A 363 -11.25 -7.97 -17.02
C CYS A 363 -11.66 -6.80 -16.12
N ASP A 364 -12.80 -6.20 -16.43
CA ASP A 364 -13.57 -5.43 -15.45
C ASP A 364 -14.33 -6.40 -14.55
N ILE A 365 -13.96 -6.42 -13.26
CA ILE A 365 -14.50 -7.34 -12.26
C ILE A 365 -16.01 -7.14 -12.06
N ARG A 366 -16.54 -5.95 -12.34
CA ARG A 366 -17.99 -5.67 -12.25
C ARG A 366 -18.80 -6.43 -13.29
N TYR A 367 -18.19 -6.79 -14.42
CA TYR A 367 -18.87 -7.34 -15.59
C TYR A 367 -18.56 -8.81 -15.85
N LEU A 368 -17.43 -9.30 -15.33
CA LEU A 368 -17.09 -10.71 -15.44
C LEU A 368 -18.12 -11.56 -14.70
N ASP A 369 -18.73 -12.49 -15.44
CA ASP A 369 -19.47 -13.60 -14.88
C ASP A 369 -18.53 -14.58 -14.17
N VAL A 370 -18.26 -14.31 -12.89
CA VAL A 370 -17.34 -15.08 -12.05
C VAL A 370 -17.84 -16.50 -11.73
N SER A 371 -19.08 -16.85 -12.09
CA SER A 371 -19.61 -18.21 -11.85
C SER A 371 -18.87 -19.30 -12.63
N ILE A 372 -18.23 -18.94 -13.76
CA ILE A 372 -17.47 -19.85 -14.62
C ILE A 372 -16.16 -20.34 -13.99
N LEU A 373 -15.72 -19.69 -12.92
CA LEU A 373 -14.42 -19.94 -12.29
C LEU A 373 -14.48 -21.09 -11.28
N GLY A 374 -15.69 -21.57 -10.95
CA GLY A 374 -15.91 -22.58 -9.94
C GLY A 374 -15.79 -22.06 -8.51
N LYS A 375 -15.33 -22.92 -7.60
CA LYS A 375 -15.23 -22.66 -6.16
C LYS A 375 -13.79 -22.61 -5.70
N PHE A 376 -13.52 -21.69 -4.77
CA PHE A 376 -12.19 -21.44 -4.20
C PHE A 376 -12.22 -21.66 -2.69
N ALA A 377 -11.08 -22.10 -2.13
CA ALA A 377 -10.92 -22.25 -0.68
C ALA A 377 -10.58 -20.91 -0.01
N VAL A 378 -9.92 -20.02 -0.76
CA VAL A 378 -9.53 -18.68 -0.31
C VAL A 378 -9.81 -17.67 -1.42
N VAL A 379 -10.48 -16.58 -1.04
CA VAL A 379 -10.64 -15.38 -1.85
C VAL A 379 -9.81 -14.26 -1.22
N MET A 380 -9.05 -13.51 -2.01
CA MET A 380 -8.37 -12.29 -1.58
C MET A 380 -8.78 -11.12 -2.46
N ALA A 381 -8.94 -9.93 -1.87
CA ALA A 381 -9.27 -8.73 -2.62
C ALA A 381 -8.57 -7.48 -2.05
N ASP A 382 -7.98 -6.67 -2.93
CA ASP A 382 -7.49 -5.32 -2.65
C ASP A 382 -8.24 -4.30 -3.52
N PRO A 383 -9.52 -4.03 -3.22
CA PRO A 383 -10.37 -3.24 -4.10
C PRO A 383 -10.04 -1.74 -4.04
N PRO A 384 -10.27 -1.01 -5.15
CA PRO A 384 -10.07 0.43 -5.20
C PRO A 384 -11.26 1.16 -4.58
N TRP A 385 -11.35 1.12 -3.25
CA TRP A 385 -12.42 1.75 -2.47
C TRP A 385 -12.58 3.24 -2.77
N ASP A 386 -13.82 3.72 -2.91
CA ASP A 386 -14.11 5.15 -2.79
C ASP A 386 -13.99 5.59 -1.32
N ILE A 387 -12.85 6.18 -0.98
CA ILE A 387 -12.57 6.69 0.36
C ILE A 387 -12.99 8.14 0.55
N HIS A 388 -13.73 8.73 -0.40
CA HIS A 388 -14.12 10.15 -0.42
C HIS A 388 -12.93 11.10 -0.38
N MET A 389 -11.87 10.75 -1.10
CA MET A 389 -10.67 11.58 -1.30
C MET A 389 -10.32 11.59 -2.79
N GLU A 390 -9.66 12.65 -3.25
CA GLU A 390 -9.09 12.68 -4.59
C GLU A 390 -7.93 11.69 -4.67
N LEU A 391 -8.09 10.66 -5.51
CA LEU A 391 -7.11 9.62 -5.74
C LEU A 391 -6.65 9.66 -7.20
N PRO A 392 -5.37 9.34 -7.48
CA PRO A 392 -4.82 9.36 -8.84
C PRO A 392 -5.23 8.14 -9.67
N TYR A 393 -6.23 7.36 -9.23
CA TYR A 393 -6.72 6.15 -9.88
C TYR A 393 -8.25 6.05 -9.74
N GLY A 394 -8.88 5.31 -10.66
CA GLY A 394 -10.32 5.08 -10.63
C GLY A 394 -10.75 4.21 -9.44
N THR A 395 -11.88 4.55 -8.83
CA THR A 395 -12.47 3.83 -7.68
C THR A 395 -13.76 3.13 -8.08
N LEU A 396 -14.18 2.17 -7.27
CA LEU A 396 -15.53 1.61 -7.31
C LEU A 396 -16.41 2.31 -6.28
N THR A 397 -17.64 2.64 -6.66
CA THR A 397 -18.65 3.17 -5.72
C THR A 397 -19.02 2.12 -4.68
N ASP A 398 -19.47 2.56 -3.50
CA ASP A 398 -19.91 1.67 -2.42
C ASP A 398 -20.94 0.63 -2.92
N ASP A 399 -21.85 1.05 -3.81
CA ASP A 399 -22.88 0.20 -4.38
C ASP A 399 -22.35 -0.82 -5.39
N GLU A 400 -21.33 -0.45 -6.18
CA GLU A 400 -20.65 -1.43 -7.05
C GLU A 400 -19.91 -2.46 -6.23
N MET A 401 -19.27 -2.06 -5.13
CA MET A 401 -18.64 -2.96 -4.18
C MET A 401 -19.66 -3.93 -3.58
N ARG A 402 -20.79 -3.45 -3.06
CA ARG A 402 -21.85 -4.32 -2.51
C ARG A 402 -22.38 -5.33 -3.52
N ARG A 403 -22.46 -4.96 -4.81
CA ARG A 403 -22.98 -5.80 -5.91
C ARG A 403 -21.98 -6.82 -6.46
N LEU A 404 -20.72 -6.81 -6.03
CA LEU A 404 -19.76 -7.83 -6.46
C LEU A 404 -20.28 -9.21 -6.08
N ASN A 405 -20.28 -10.14 -7.04
CA ASN A 405 -20.80 -11.49 -6.86
C ASN A 405 -19.81 -12.41 -6.14
N ILE A 406 -19.26 -11.96 -5.01
CA ILE A 406 -18.38 -12.76 -4.14
C ILE A 406 -19.07 -14.03 -3.59
N PRO A 407 -20.39 -14.01 -3.25
CA PRO A 407 -21.04 -15.19 -2.68
C PRO A 407 -20.96 -16.45 -3.54
N VAL A 408 -20.87 -16.33 -4.87
CA VAL A 408 -20.80 -17.49 -5.78
C VAL A 408 -19.43 -18.16 -5.78
N LEU A 409 -18.35 -17.43 -5.46
CA LEU A 409 -16.97 -17.91 -5.55
C LEU A 409 -16.63 -18.96 -4.49
N GLN A 410 -17.40 -19.03 -3.40
CA GLN A 410 -17.05 -19.86 -2.26
C GLN A 410 -18.28 -20.34 -1.50
N ASP A 411 -18.32 -21.64 -1.19
CA ASP A 411 -19.32 -22.25 -0.30
C ASP A 411 -18.77 -22.31 1.13
N GLU A 412 -17.54 -22.82 1.30
CA GLU A 412 -16.82 -22.85 2.57
C GLU A 412 -15.35 -22.39 2.38
N GLY A 413 -14.83 -21.55 3.26
CA GLY A 413 -13.44 -21.06 3.16
C GLY A 413 -13.21 -19.71 3.83
N PHE A 414 -12.16 -19.01 3.39
CA PHE A 414 -11.76 -17.71 3.93
C PHE A 414 -11.75 -16.58 2.89
N LEU A 415 -12.04 -15.36 3.33
CA LEU A 415 -11.90 -14.12 2.56
C LEU A 415 -10.89 -13.21 3.25
N PHE A 416 -9.91 -12.73 2.49
CA PHE A 416 -8.93 -11.71 2.90
C PHE A 416 -9.26 -10.41 2.18
N LEU A 417 -9.70 -9.39 2.92
CA LEU A 417 -10.18 -8.13 2.37
C LEU A 417 -9.36 -6.96 2.90
N TRP A 418 -8.53 -6.35 2.04
CA TRP A 418 -7.77 -5.16 2.40
C TRP A 418 -8.68 -3.94 2.54
N VAL A 419 -8.50 -3.19 3.62
CA VAL A 419 -9.32 -2.04 3.98
C VAL A 419 -8.48 -0.87 4.48
N THR A 420 -8.93 0.34 4.20
CA THR A 420 -8.28 1.59 4.63
C THR A 420 -9.31 2.72 4.80
N GLY A 421 -9.02 3.70 5.65
CA GLY A 421 -9.91 4.84 5.88
C GLY A 421 -11.35 4.44 6.23
N ARG A 422 -12.35 5.02 5.56
CA ARG A 422 -13.78 4.66 5.73
C ARG A 422 -14.12 3.23 5.29
N ALA A 423 -13.26 2.60 4.47
CA ALA A 423 -13.49 1.23 4.03
C ALA A 423 -13.31 0.22 5.17
N MET A 424 -12.82 0.64 6.34
CA MET A 424 -12.88 -0.17 7.55
C MET A 424 -14.31 -0.60 7.87
N GLU A 425 -15.26 0.34 7.85
CA GLU A 425 -16.67 0.05 8.15
C GLU A 425 -17.38 -0.55 6.94
N LEU A 426 -17.17 0.01 5.75
CA LEU A 426 -17.79 -0.51 4.51
C LEU A 426 -17.30 -1.93 4.18
N GLY A 427 -16.03 -2.24 4.42
CA GLY A 427 -15.50 -3.60 4.23
C GLY A 427 -16.13 -4.60 5.19
N ARG A 428 -16.41 -4.21 6.44
CA ARG A 428 -17.17 -5.03 7.41
C ARG A 428 -18.61 -5.24 6.95
N GLU A 429 -19.24 -4.21 6.40
CA GLU A 429 -20.58 -4.30 5.78
C GLU A 429 -20.58 -5.29 4.60
N CYS A 430 -19.65 -5.13 3.65
CA CYS A 430 -19.53 -5.99 2.47
C CYS A 430 -19.27 -7.45 2.86
N LEU A 431 -18.37 -7.69 3.83
CA LEU A 431 -18.06 -9.02 4.33
C LEU A 431 -19.31 -9.73 4.87
N ASN A 432 -20.12 -9.02 5.67
CA ASN A 432 -21.40 -9.54 6.16
C ASN A 432 -22.42 -9.78 5.03
N LEU A 433 -22.55 -8.82 4.09
CA LEU A 433 -23.45 -8.94 2.93
C LEU A 433 -23.10 -10.13 2.05
N TRP A 434 -21.81 -10.45 1.90
CA TRP A 434 -21.34 -11.60 1.12
C TRP A 434 -21.46 -12.94 1.86
N GLY A 435 -21.94 -12.92 3.10
CA GLY A 435 -22.19 -14.10 3.92
C GLY A 435 -20.97 -14.62 4.69
N TYR A 436 -20.02 -13.74 5.00
CA TYR A 436 -18.87 -14.06 5.83
C TYR A 436 -19.05 -13.52 7.25
N GLU A 437 -18.44 -14.19 8.22
CA GLU A 437 -18.24 -13.69 9.57
C GLU A 437 -16.78 -13.27 9.75
N ARG A 438 -16.52 -12.06 10.25
CA ARG A 438 -15.14 -11.62 10.51
C ARG A 438 -14.59 -12.32 11.75
N VAL A 439 -13.55 -13.12 11.56
CA VAL A 439 -12.91 -13.91 12.64
C VAL A 439 -11.54 -13.39 13.05
N ASP A 440 -10.82 -12.74 12.14
CA ASP A 440 -9.48 -12.19 12.37
C ASP A 440 -9.28 -10.85 11.66
N GLU A 441 -8.20 -10.15 12.01
CA GLU A 441 -7.80 -8.89 11.38
C GLU A 441 -6.27 -8.78 11.34
N ILE A 442 -5.70 -8.95 10.15
CA ILE A 442 -4.25 -8.84 9.95
C ILE A 442 -3.88 -7.36 9.81
N ILE A 443 -2.77 -6.98 10.44
CA ILE A 443 -2.15 -5.68 10.22
C ILE A 443 -0.79 -5.83 9.54
N TRP A 444 -0.59 -5.06 8.47
CA TRP A 444 0.72 -4.90 7.87
C TRP A 444 1.37 -3.63 8.41
N VAL A 445 2.41 -3.79 9.23
CA VAL A 445 3.28 -2.71 9.70
C VAL A 445 4.28 -2.36 8.60
N LYS A 446 4.21 -1.11 8.14
CA LYS A 446 5.04 -0.58 7.06
C LYS A 446 6.39 -0.15 7.60
N THR A 447 7.43 -0.87 7.21
CA THR A 447 8.81 -0.50 7.54
C THR A 447 9.54 0.09 6.34
N ASN A 448 10.62 0.81 6.62
CA ASN A 448 11.61 1.17 5.61
C ASN A 448 12.73 0.11 5.57
N GLN A 449 13.75 0.34 4.73
CA GLN A 449 14.92 -0.55 4.59
C GLN A 449 15.70 -0.81 5.88
N LEU A 450 15.58 0.07 6.88
CA LEU A 450 16.24 -0.08 8.18
C LEU A 450 15.29 -0.69 9.22
N GLN A 451 14.18 -1.29 8.78
CA GLN A 451 13.18 -1.95 9.61
C GLN A 451 12.55 -0.98 10.63
N ARG A 452 12.62 0.32 10.34
CA ARG A 452 12.00 1.38 11.14
C ARG A 452 10.62 1.71 10.58
N ILE A 453 9.69 2.01 11.47
CA ILE A 453 8.36 2.52 11.07
C ILE A 453 8.53 3.92 10.47
N ILE A 454 7.89 4.16 9.34
CA ILE A 454 7.83 5.48 8.70
C ILE A 454 6.89 6.37 9.52
N ARG A 455 7.48 7.31 10.29
CA ARG A 455 6.75 8.20 11.22
C ARG A 455 6.57 9.62 10.72
N THR A 456 7.32 10.03 9.70
CA THR A 456 7.32 11.37 9.12
C THR A 456 6.35 11.47 7.94
N GLY A 457 5.99 12.70 7.56
CA GLY A 457 4.96 12.97 6.53
C GLY A 457 3.56 13.16 7.13
N ARG A 458 2.58 13.49 6.26
CA ARG A 458 1.15 13.55 6.59
C ARG A 458 0.45 12.38 5.93
N THR A 459 0.48 11.23 6.59
CA THR A 459 -0.04 9.96 6.04
C THR A 459 -1.45 9.63 6.52
N GLY A 460 -2.02 10.44 7.42
CA GLY A 460 -3.41 10.33 7.86
C GLY A 460 -3.99 11.68 8.26
N HIS A 461 -5.31 11.71 8.51
CA HIS A 461 -6.03 12.96 8.81
C HIS A 461 -5.75 13.52 10.22
N TRP A 462 -5.54 12.63 11.19
CA TRP A 462 -5.36 12.99 12.61
C TRP A 462 -4.07 12.41 13.19
N LEU A 463 -3.79 11.14 12.91
CA LEU A 463 -2.59 10.43 13.28
C LEU A 463 -1.90 9.91 12.01
N ASN A 464 -0.57 9.82 12.03
CA ASN A 464 0.17 9.20 10.94
C ASN A 464 -0.12 7.69 10.88
N HIS A 465 -0.38 7.18 9.69
CA HIS A 465 -0.69 5.78 9.45
C HIS A 465 0.58 5.00 9.17
N GLY A 466 1.00 4.16 10.11
CA GLY A 466 2.14 3.23 9.98
C GLY A 466 1.76 1.81 9.56
N LYS A 467 0.48 1.56 9.26
CA LYS A 467 -0.03 0.22 8.92
C LYS A 467 -1.21 0.24 7.95
N GLU A 468 -1.43 -0.88 7.28
CA GLU A 468 -2.66 -1.22 6.56
C GLU A 468 -3.35 -2.43 7.21
N HIS A 469 -4.66 -2.58 7.01
CA HIS A 469 -5.45 -3.65 7.60
C HIS A 469 -6.01 -4.59 6.54
N CYS A 470 -6.11 -5.87 6.87
CA CYS A 470 -6.75 -6.90 6.07
C CYS A 470 -7.73 -7.68 6.96
N LEU A 471 -9.03 -7.57 6.67
CA LEU A 471 -10.07 -8.30 7.37
C LEU A 471 -10.04 -9.76 6.93
N VAL A 472 -10.15 -10.69 7.89
CA VAL A 472 -10.23 -12.13 7.62
C VAL A 472 -11.64 -12.61 7.96
N GLY A 473 -12.39 -12.97 6.91
CA GLY A 473 -13.75 -13.51 7.01
C GLY A 473 -13.77 -15.03 6.82
N VAL A 474 -14.62 -15.73 7.57
CA VAL A 474 -14.92 -17.15 7.35
C VAL A 474 -16.34 -17.29 6.78
N LYS A 475 -16.52 -18.22 5.85
CA LYS A 475 -17.84 -18.62 5.33
C LYS A 475 -17.99 -20.13 5.43
N GLY A 476 -19.17 -20.60 5.85
CA GLY A 476 -19.43 -22.02 6.06
C GLY A 476 -18.59 -22.63 7.19
N ASN A 477 -18.30 -23.93 7.11
CA ASN A 477 -17.50 -24.64 8.12
C ASN A 477 -16.23 -25.29 7.51
N PRO A 478 -15.24 -24.47 7.08
CA PRO A 478 -14.08 -24.96 6.35
C PRO A 478 -13.27 -26.01 7.13
N GLN A 479 -13.04 -27.16 6.48
CA GLN A 479 -12.25 -28.29 7.00
C GLN A 479 -10.86 -28.34 6.36
N GLY A 480 -9.88 -28.90 7.08
CA GLY A 480 -8.53 -29.14 6.54
C GLY A 480 -7.61 -27.92 6.47
N PHE A 481 -7.93 -26.85 7.22
CA PHE A 481 -7.09 -25.65 7.31
C PHE A 481 -6.19 -25.69 8.55
N ASN A 482 -4.97 -25.18 8.42
CA ASN A 482 -3.98 -25.13 9.50
C ASN A 482 -4.09 -23.78 10.24
N ARG A 483 -4.93 -23.73 11.28
CA ARG A 483 -5.12 -22.52 12.09
C ARG A 483 -3.95 -22.34 13.06
N GLY A 484 -3.58 -21.09 13.35
CA GLY A 484 -2.60 -20.74 14.39
C GLY A 484 -1.12 -20.95 14.03
N LEU A 485 -0.78 -21.21 12.76
CA LEU A 485 0.62 -21.31 12.32
C LEU A 485 1.32 -19.94 12.22
N ASP A 486 0.59 -18.94 11.74
CA ASP A 486 1.07 -17.58 11.53
C ASP A 486 0.37 -16.61 12.49
N CYS A 487 1.05 -15.52 12.82
CA CYS A 487 0.46 -14.42 13.58
C CYS A 487 -0.32 -13.45 12.68
N ASP A 488 -1.07 -12.55 13.31
CA ASP A 488 -1.89 -11.51 12.68
C ASP A 488 -1.11 -10.22 12.36
N VAL A 489 0.22 -10.22 12.48
CA VAL A 489 1.08 -9.06 12.22
C VAL A 489 2.12 -9.37 11.15
N ILE A 490 2.02 -8.69 10.02
CA ILE A 490 3.04 -8.71 8.97
C ILE A 490 3.95 -7.48 9.16
N VAL A 491 5.26 -7.69 9.24
CA VAL A 491 6.25 -6.62 9.23
C VAL A 491 7.03 -6.73 7.92
N ALA A 492 6.80 -5.78 7.00
CA ALA A 492 7.40 -5.83 5.68
C ALA A 492 7.62 -4.41 5.13
N GLU A 493 8.63 -4.29 4.27
CA GLU A 493 8.98 -3.03 3.63
C GLU A 493 7.93 -2.59 2.61
N VAL A 494 7.72 -1.28 2.50
CA VAL A 494 6.94 -0.71 1.41
C VAL A 494 7.74 -0.80 0.12
N ARG A 495 7.12 -1.36 -0.93
CA ARG A 495 7.72 -1.51 -2.25
C ARG A 495 7.15 -0.45 -3.20
N SER A 496 6.53 -0.89 -4.31
CA SER A 496 5.83 -0.01 -5.23
C SER A 496 4.48 0.46 -4.69
N THR A 497 3.93 1.54 -5.27
CA THR A 497 2.66 2.12 -4.83
C THR A 497 1.52 1.11 -4.92
N SER A 498 0.84 0.92 -3.78
CA SER A 498 -0.25 -0.06 -3.60
C SER A 498 0.15 -1.53 -3.77
N HIS A 499 1.43 -1.88 -3.67
CA HIS A 499 1.88 -3.27 -3.62
C HIS A 499 1.82 -3.78 -2.17
N LYS A 500 0.87 -4.69 -1.90
CA LYS A 500 0.72 -5.40 -0.62
C LYS A 500 1.89 -6.38 -0.39
N PRO A 501 2.21 -6.74 0.87
CA PRO A 501 3.33 -7.62 1.18
C PRO A 501 3.09 -9.05 0.65
N ASP A 502 4.06 -9.60 -0.08
CA ASP A 502 3.96 -10.97 -0.64
C ASP A 502 3.90 -12.04 0.47
N GLU A 503 4.31 -11.70 1.69
CA GLU A 503 4.23 -12.55 2.87
C GLU A 503 2.81 -13.10 3.09
N ILE A 504 1.77 -12.37 2.68
CA ILE A 504 0.38 -12.81 2.77
C ILE A 504 0.13 -14.10 1.97
N TYR A 505 0.76 -14.29 0.80
CA TYR A 505 0.61 -15.50 0.00
C TYR A 505 1.19 -16.71 0.74
N GLY A 506 2.34 -16.53 1.40
CA GLY A 506 2.95 -17.57 2.21
C GLY A 506 2.11 -17.97 3.42
N MET A 507 1.52 -16.99 4.11
CA MET A 507 0.57 -17.23 5.22
C MET A 507 -0.66 -18.00 4.73
N ILE A 508 -1.25 -17.58 3.61
CA ILE A 508 -2.43 -18.21 3.03
C ILE A 508 -2.12 -19.65 2.56
N GLU A 509 -0.94 -19.89 1.97
CA GLU A 509 -0.54 -21.23 1.54
C GLU A 509 -0.29 -22.17 2.72
N ARG A 510 0.27 -21.68 3.84
CA ARG A 510 0.38 -22.47 5.07
C ARG A 510 -0.98 -22.76 5.70
N LEU A 511 -1.89 -21.79 5.66
CA LEU A 511 -3.27 -21.93 6.15
C LEU A 511 -4.07 -22.94 5.31
N SER A 512 -3.93 -22.90 3.98
CA SER A 512 -4.67 -23.74 3.02
C SER A 512 -3.74 -24.25 1.89
N PRO A 513 -2.93 -25.28 2.16
CA PRO A 513 -1.92 -25.76 1.21
C PRO A 513 -2.55 -26.49 0.02
N GLY A 514 -2.06 -26.22 -1.19
CA GLY A 514 -2.44 -26.93 -2.42
C GLY A 514 -3.87 -26.69 -2.91
N THR A 515 -4.65 -25.85 -2.24
CA THR A 515 -6.01 -25.50 -2.64
C THR A 515 -6.05 -24.43 -3.72
N ARG A 516 -7.13 -24.40 -4.53
CA ARG A 516 -7.37 -23.32 -5.51
C ARG A 516 -7.79 -22.04 -4.79
N LYS A 517 -7.18 -20.93 -5.20
CA LYS A 517 -7.36 -19.59 -4.61
C LYS A 517 -7.64 -18.57 -5.71
N ILE A 518 -8.30 -17.47 -5.36
CA ILE A 518 -8.60 -16.40 -6.31
C ILE A 518 -8.28 -15.03 -5.71
N GLU A 519 -7.63 -14.18 -6.51
CA GLU A 519 -7.32 -12.80 -6.14
C GLU A 519 -8.09 -11.84 -7.05
N LEU A 520 -8.78 -10.88 -6.42
CA LEU A 520 -9.54 -9.83 -7.09
C LEU A 520 -8.78 -8.51 -7.00
N PHE A 521 -8.80 -7.76 -8.11
CA PHE A 521 -8.10 -6.49 -8.29
C PHE A 521 -6.57 -6.63 -8.28
N GLY A 522 -6.07 -7.82 -8.63
CA GLY A 522 -4.63 -8.11 -8.71
C GLY A 522 -3.98 -7.53 -9.97
N ARG A 523 -2.65 -7.38 -9.89
CA ARG A 523 -1.76 -6.86 -10.95
C ARG A 523 -0.79 -7.96 -11.41
N PRO A 524 0.03 -7.74 -12.46
CA PRO A 524 0.93 -8.77 -12.97
C PRO A 524 1.93 -9.34 -11.94
N HIS A 525 2.34 -8.56 -10.93
CA HIS A 525 3.24 -9.06 -9.87
C HIS A 525 2.53 -9.96 -8.84
N ASN A 526 1.20 -10.02 -8.86
CA ASN A 526 0.38 -10.81 -7.94
C ASN A 526 0.10 -12.23 -8.47
N VAL A 527 0.47 -12.56 -9.70
CA VAL A 527 0.20 -13.89 -10.27
C VAL A 527 1.06 -14.93 -9.55
N GLN A 528 0.41 -15.94 -8.98
CA GLN A 528 1.06 -16.95 -8.14
C GLN A 528 0.54 -18.36 -8.49
N PRO A 529 1.33 -19.42 -8.25
CA PRO A 529 0.85 -20.80 -8.39
C PRO A 529 -0.37 -21.07 -7.50
N ASN A 530 -1.32 -21.88 -7.96
CA ASN A 530 -2.63 -22.16 -7.33
C ASN A 530 -3.61 -20.97 -7.28
N TRP A 531 -3.22 -19.79 -7.78
CA TRP A 531 -4.08 -18.61 -7.83
C TRP A 531 -4.62 -18.35 -9.24
N ILE A 532 -5.89 -17.92 -9.30
CA ILE A 532 -6.45 -17.22 -10.45
C ILE A 532 -6.50 -15.72 -10.08
N THR A 533 -5.83 -14.88 -10.85
CA THR A 533 -5.78 -13.43 -10.60
C THR A 533 -6.71 -12.70 -11.57
N LEU A 534 -7.61 -11.87 -11.04
CA LEU A 534 -8.52 -11.03 -11.82
C LEU A 534 -8.19 -9.55 -11.63
N GLY A 535 -8.11 -8.80 -12.72
CA GLY A 535 -7.78 -7.38 -12.69
C GLY A 535 -7.68 -6.78 -14.09
N ASN A 536 -7.89 -5.48 -14.21
CA ASN A 536 -7.90 -4.79 -15.50
C ASN A 536 -6.49 -4.37 -16.00
N GLN A 537 -5.45 -4.61 -15.20
CA GLN A 537 -4.05 -4.32 -15.53
C GLN A 537 -3.25 -5.58 -15.88
N LEU A 538 -3.93 -6.72 -16.03
CA LEU A 538 -3.30 -7.99 -16.40
C LEU A 538 -3.15 -8.09 -17.91
N ASP A 539 -2.19 -8.89 -18.36
CA ASP A 539 -1.91 -9.06 -19.79
C ASP A 539 -2.77 -10.18 -20.41
N GLY A 540 -3.90 -9.78 -20.99
CA GLY A 540 -4.81 -10.71 -21.67
C GLY A 540 -5.41 -11.78 -20.74
N ILE A 541 -5.63 -12.97 -21.29
CA ILE A 541 -6.28 -14.08 -20.58
C ILE A 541 -5.39 -15.31 -20.67
N HIS A 542 -5.05 -15.88 -19.51
CA HIS A 542 -4.23 -17.08 -19.40
C HIS A 542 -4.89 -18.07 -18.44
N LEU A 543 -5.55 -19.08 -19.01
CA LEU A 543 -6.28 -20.11 -18.28
C LEU A 543 -5.74 -21.50 -18.66
N LEU A 544 -5.53 -22.34 -17.66
CA LEU A 544 -4.92 -23.66 -17.76
C LEU A 544 -5.80 -24.78 -17.18
N ASP A 545 -6.66 -24.47 -16.20
CA ASP A 545 -7.62 -25.41 -15.66
C ASP A 545 -8.64 -25.79 -16.75
N PRO A 546 -8.69 -27.06 -17.20
CA PRO A 546 -9.54 -27.48 -18.31
C PRO A 546 -11.02 -27.19 -18.08
N ASP A 547 -11.49 -27.28 -16.83
CA ASP A 547 -12.90 -27.05 -16.48
C ASP A 547 -13.23 -25.56 -16.64
N VAL A 548 -12.34 -24.69 -16.16
CA VAL A 548 -12.48 -23.23 -16.28
C VAL A 548 -12.39 -22.81 -17.75
N VAL A 549 -11.46 -23.39 -18.52
CA VAL A 549 -11.33 -23.12 -19.96
C VAL A 549 -12.60 -23.50 -20.73
N ALA A 550 -13.19 -24.67 -20.42
CA ALA A 550 -14.42 -25.12 -21.06
C ALA A 550 -15.60 -24.18 -20.75
N GLN A 551 -15.78 -23.81 -19.49
CA GLN A 551 -16.83 -22.87 -19.06
C GLN A 551 -16.61 -21.47 -19.63
N PHE A 552 -15.36 -21.01 -19.69
CA PHE A 552 -15.02 -19.71 -20.27
C PHE A 552 -15.39 -19.66 -21.76
N LYS A 553 -15.01 -20.68 -22.55
CA LYS A 553 -15.35 -20.76 -23.97
C LYS A 553 -16.85 -20.85 -24.22
N GLN A 554 -17.59 -21.54 -23.35
CA GLN A 554 -19.05 -21.61 -23.44
C GLN A 554 -19.70 -20.25 -23.17
N ARG A 555 -19.19 -19.50 -22.19
CA ARG A 555 -19.78 -18.24 -21.73
C ARG A 555 -19.35 -17.03 -22.57
N TYR A 556 -18.13 -17.05 -23.09
CA TYR A 556 -17.50 -16.01 -23.91
C TYR A 556 -16.90 -16.65 -25.16
N PRO A 557 -17.73 -17.08 -26.14
CA PRO A 557 -17.25 -17.74 -27.35
C PRO A 557 -16.28 -16.87 -28.17
N ASP A 558 -16.47 -15.55 -28.15
CA ASP A 558 -15.62 -14.58 -28.84
C ASP A 558 -14.46 -14.07 -27.97
N GLY A 559 -14.33 -14.53 -26.72
CA GLY A 559 -13.30 -14.08 -25.78
C GLY A 559 -13.49 -12.66 -25.22
N ILE A 560 -14.56 -11.96 -25.58
CA ILE A 560 -14.84 -10.59 -25.15
C ILE A 560 -15.71 -10.57 -23.89
N ILE A 561 -15.18 -10.02 -22.80
CA ILE A 561 -15.90 -9.81 -21.53
C ILE A 561 -16.51 -8.41 -21.55
N SER A 562 -17.71 -8.28 -22.10
CA SER A 562 -18.44 -7.00 -22.18
C SER A 562 -19.44 -6.83 -21.05
N LYS A 563 -19.83 -5.56 -20.76
CA LYS A 563 -20.94 -5.25 -19.84
C LYS A 563 -22.19 -6.09 -20.20
N PRO A 564 -22.81 -6.78 -19.23
CA PRO A 564 -24.04 -7.54 -19.50
C PRO A 564 -25.13 -6.63 -20.07
N LYS A 565 -25.90 -7.11 -21.06
CA LYS A 565 -26.94 -6.33 -21.76
C LYS A 565 -28.04 -5.77 -20.84
N ASN A 566 -28.13 -6.22 -19.58
CA ASN A 566 -29.19 -5.91 -18.63
C ASN A 566 -28.71 -5.15 -17.38
N MET A 567 -27.50 -4.56 -17.38
CA MET A 567 -26.95 -3.75 -16.27
C MET A 567 -26.92 -2.26 -16.57
#